data_AF-A0A9P6CNX8-F1
#
_entry.id   AF-A0A9P6CNX8-F1
#
_cell.length_a   1.000
_cell.length_b   1.000
_cell.length_c   1.000
_cell.angle_alpha   90.00
_cell.angle_beta   90.00
_cell.angle_gamma   90.00
#
_symmetry.space_group_name_H-M   'P 1'
#
loop_
_entity.id
_entity.type
_entity.pdbx_description
1 polymer ?
#
loop_
_entity_poly.entity_id
_entity_poly.type
_entity_poly.pdbx_seq_one_letter_code
_entity_poly.pdbx_strand_id
1 'polypeptide(L)'
;MRYVDRIIDHISTPIGRYKPYFNPSSGTMSPLVQIASAAVHRPRINQPSIKPLSMEQSPDPTSNLSVLIQQAVDSARAFLKANARCLKSITNTGVCIEENFAQLLMQEVVDDMSLVDVKRSPRLYNFFKKGGELTTAIFPCDLDTTSVGLRVFGPQDSQTLEAIMNQMLEHRDENGIVQVYFDKSRQRTDPVVCLNVLTLFYKYGRGSDLNETLQYAYGVLRNRGYTYGTRYYQTAEVFLYFAVIFTEESGSEDIRKKWTPLLRVRLMELILTGSKSVDPLSTAIRILLSTKLELASDPVDVYDLLRMRNKNGSWTGGWFYKYGSSGILIENAGFTTAIALKALTTLKNMT
;
A
#
# COMPACT_ATOMS: atom_id res chain seq x y z
N MET A 1 -22.49 -17.60 3.04
CA MET A 1 -23.29 -16.72 2.16
C MET A 1 -22.36 -15.63 1.67
N ARG A 2 -22.11 -15.64 0.36
CA ARG A 2 -20.78 -15.43 -0.22
C ARG A 2 -20.53 -13.95 -0.53
N TYR A 3 -19.25 -13.57 -0.46
CA TYR A 3 -18.69 -12.24 -0.78
C TYR A 3 -19.19 -11.63 -2.10
N VAL A 4 -19.60 -12.48 -3.05
CA VAL A 4 -20.07 -12.12 -4.40
C VAL A 4 -21.48 -11.54 -4.40
N ASP A 5 -22.37 -11.95 -3.50
CA ASP A 5 -23.76 -11.47 -3.48
C ASP A 5 -23.80 -9.95 -3.19
N ARG A 6 -22.81 -9.42 -2.44
CA ARG A 6 -22.68 -7.98 -2.16
C ARG A 6 -22.18 -7.17 -3.37
N ILE A 7 -21.46 -7.79 -4.30
CA ILE A 7 -20.95 -7.10 -5.51
C ILE A 7 -22.09 -6.88 -6.51
N ILE A 8 -22.98 -7.87 -6.65
CA ILE A 8 -24.13 -7.80 -7.55
C ILE A 8 -25.21 -6.85 -7.00
N ASP A 9 -25.41 -6.83 -5.67
CA ASP A 9 -26.35 -5.90 -5.03
C ASP A 9 -25.92 -4.42 -5.19
N HIS A 10 -24.62 -4.13 -5.24
CA HIS A 10 -24.13 -2.75 -5.42
C HIS A 10 -24.26 -2.21 -6.85
N ILE A 11 -24.41 -3.10 -7.84
CA ILE A 11 -24.61 -2.71 -9.25
C ILE A 11 -26.10 -2.62 -9.60
N SER A 12 -26.97 -3.23 -8.79
CA SER A 12 -28.40 -3.39 -9.10
C SER A 12 -29.36 -2.59 -8.22
N THR A 13 -28.87 -1.84 -7.22
CA THR A 13 -29.73 -0.98 -6.39
C THR A 13 -29.93 0.40 -7.03
N PRO A 14 -31.17 0.85 -7.27
CA PRO A 14 -31.44 2.24 -7.63
C PRO A 14 -30.94 3.16 -6.50
N ILE A 15 -30.15 4.17 -6.86
CA ILE A 15 -29.63 5.20 -5.95
C ILE A 15 -30.81 5.85 -5.21
N GLY A 16 -31.06 5.37 -3.99
CA GLY A 16 -32.09 5.87 -3.10
C GLY A 16 -31.64 7.15 -2.41
N ARG A 17 -32.16 8.28 -2.89
CA ARG A 17 -32.44 9.54 -2.15
C ARG A 17 -31.41 9.93 -1.07
N TYR A 18 -30.31 10.56 -1.50
CA TYR A 18 -29.66 11.57 -0.66
C TYR A 18 -30.54 12.83 -0.64
N LYS A 19 -31.06 13.21 0.53
CA LYS A 19 -31.63 14.55 0.75
C LYS A 19 -30.46 15.55 0.80
N PRO A 20 -30.41 16.58 -0.06
CA PRO A 20 -29.42 17.64 0.09
C PRO A 20 -29.77 18.52 1.29
N TYR A 21 -28.75 18.86 2.09
CA TYR A 21 -28.83 19.94 3.07
C TYR A 21 -29.14 21.24 2.34
N PHE A 22 -30.30 21.83 2.64
CA PHE A 22 -30.71 23.14 2.18
C PHE A 22 -29.99 24.20 3.01
N ASN A 23 -29.17 25.05 2.38
CA ASN A 23 -28.62 26.26 3.01
C ASN A 23 -29.38 27.48 2.46
N PRO A 24 -30.26 28.13 3.25
CA PRO A 24 -31.08 29.24 2.78
C PRO A 24 -30.31 30.56 2.92
N SER A 25 -29.33 30.82 2.04
CA SER A 25 -28.66 32.13 2.02
C SER A 25 -27.97 32.53 0.70
N SER A 26 -28.33 31.94 -0.44
CA SER A 26 -27.99 32.52 -1.75
C SER A 26 -29.06 32.17 -2.79
N GLY A 27 -29.91 33.15 -3.11
CA GLY A 27 -31.05 33.00 -4.01
C GLY A 27 -30.66 32.94 -5.50
N THR A 28 -29.85 31.97 -5.91
CA THR A 28 -29.55 31.73 -7.34
C THR A 28 -29.42 30.24 -7.64
N MET A 29 -30.26 29.72 -8.53
CA MET A 29 -30.22 28.33 -9.02
C MET A 29 -29.16 28.11 -10.10
N SER A 30 -28.53 26.93 -10.06
CA SER A 30 -27.61 26.39 -11.07
C SER A 30 -28.38 25.78 -12.27
N PRO A 31 -27.87 25.90 -13.52
CA PRO A 31 -28.57 25.54 -14.76
C PRO A 31 -28.59 24.03 -15.08
N LEU A 32 -29.02 23.18 -14.14
CA LEU A 32 -29.15 21.72 -14.32
C LEU A 32 -30.54 21.16 -13.96
N VAL A 33 -31.58 22.01 -13.99
CA VAL A 33 -32.97 21.61 -13.65
C VAL A 33 -33.93 21.66 -14.84
N GLN A 34 -33.50 22.04 -16.05
CA GLN A 34 -34.41 22.26 -17.19
C GLN A 34 -34.58 21.10 -18.19
N ILE A 35 -34.09 19.88 -17.94
CA ILE A 35 -34.24 18.76 -18.90
C ILE A 35 -34.86 17.50 -18.26
N ALA A 36 -35.91 17.66 -17.47
CA ALA A 36 -36.64 16.52 -16.90
C ALA A 36 -38.18 16.70 -16.86
N SER A 37 -38.78 17.48 -17.76
CA SER A 37 -40.25 17.62 -17.83
C SER A 37 -40.84 17.55 -19.24
N ALA A 38 -40.29 16.74 -20.13
CA ALA A 38 -40.86 16.53 -21.47
C ALA A 38 -40.71 15.08 -21.96
N ALA A 39 -41.46 14.15 -21.36
CA ALA A 39 -41.70 12.83 -21.95
C ALA A 39 -42.90 12.11 -21.29
N VAL A 40 -44.11 12.63 -21.48
CA VAL A 40 -45.35 11.86 -21.23
C VAL A 40 -46.26 12.04 -22.42
N HIS A 41 -46.18 11.11 -23.38
CA HIS A 41 -47.26 10.60 -24.25
C HIS A 41 -46.64 9.86 -25.45
N ARG A 42 -46.73 8.53 -25.49
CA ARG A 42 -46.68 7.76 -26.74
C ARG A 42 -47.78 6.68 -26.74
N PRO A 43 -48.45 6.42 -27.88
CA PRO A 43 -49.54 5.46 -27.96
C PRO A 43 -49.03 4.02 -28.09
N ARG A 44 -49.87 3.06 -27.67
CA ARG A 44 -49.65 1.61 -27.81
C ARG A 44 -49.55 1.23 -29.30
N ILE A 45 -48.46 0.56 -29.68
CA ILE A 45 -48.32 -0.16 -30.94
C ILE A 45 -48.15 -1.65 -30.62
N ASN A 46 -48.94 -2.49 -31.28
CA ASN A 46 -48.91 -3.96 -31.17
C ASN A 46 -47.55 -4.53 -31.60
N GLN A 47 -46.95 -5.39 -30.78
CA GLN A 47 -45.76 -6.18 -31.13
C GLN A 47 -46.18 -7.58 -31.64
N PRO A 48 -45.54 -8.12 -32.70
CA PRO A 48 -45.70 -9.51 -33.10
C PRO A 48 -44.87 -10.44 -32.19
N SER A 49 -45.38 -11.66 -31.98
CA SER A 49 -44.79 -12.69 -31.12
C SER A 49 -43.40 -13.13 -31.61
N ILE A 50 -42.35 -12.81 -30.86
CA ILE A 50 -41.01 -13.35 -31.03
C ILE A 50 -40.91 -14.64 -30.21
N LYS A 51 -40.64 -15.77 -30.87
CA LYS A 51 -40.31 -17.05 -30.23
C LYS A 51 -39.07 -16.88 -29.33
N PRO A 52 -39.02 -17.49 -28.14
CA PRO A 52 -37.85 -17.37 -27.27
C PRO A 52 -36.64 -18.03 -27.93
N LEU A 53 -35.59 -17.25 -28.19
CA LEU A 53 -34.25 -17.81 -28.40
C LEU A 53 -33.87 -18.53 -27.10
N SER A 54 -33.44 -19.78 -27.24
CA SER A 54 -32.80 -20.55 -26.17
C SER A 54 -31.65 -19.72 -25.58
N MET A 55 -31.70 -19.48 -24.27
CA MET A 55 -30.56 -18.96 -23.53
C MET A 55 -29.42 -19.98 -23.65
N GLU A 56 -28.46 -19.73 -24.53
CA GLU A 56 -27.11 -20.23 -24.30
C GLU A 56 -26.65 -19.68 -22.96
N GLN A 57 -26.23 -20.58 -22.07
CA GLN A 57 -25.68 -20.24 -20.77
C GLN A 57 -24.46 -19.35 -20.98
N SER A 58 -24.60 -18.05 -20.78
CA SER A 58 -23.45 -17.16 -20.65
C SER A 58 -22.59 -17.67 -19.48
N PRO A 59 -21.28 -17.89 -19.64
CA PRO A 59 -20.45 -18.35 -18.55
C PRO A 59 -20.57 -17.39 -17.36
N ASP A 60 -20.67 -17.96 -16.16
CA ASP A 60 -20.77 -17.20 -14.91
C ASP A 60 -19.64 -16.16 -14.86
N PRO A 61 -19.91 -14.85 -14.75
CA PRO A 61 -18.88 -13.81 -14.72
C PRO A 61 -17.87 -14.00 -13.58
N THR A 62 -18.22 -14.75 -12.52
CA THR A 62 -17.29 -15.13 -11.44
C THR A 62 -16.24 -16.15 -11.88
N SER A 63 -16.56 -17.03 -12.83
CA SER A 63 -15.62 -17.99 -13.42
C SER A 63 -14.53 -17.26 -14.23
N ASN A 64 -14.84 -16.09 -14.78
CA ASN A 64 -13.89 -15.30 -15.57
C ASN A 64 -12.90 -14.54 -14.68
N LEU A 65 -13.38 -13.89 -13.59
CA LEU A 65 -12.50 -13.13 -12.69
C LEU A 65 -11.50 -14.03 -11.96
N SER A 66 -11.93 -15.20 -11.49
CA SER A 66 -11.03 -16.16 -10.82
C SER A 66 -9.91 -16.66 -11.75
N VAL A 67 -10.23 -16.91 -13.03
CA VAL A 67 -9.25 -17.26 -14.06
C VAL A 67 -8.28 -16.11 -14.32
N LEU A 68 -8.76 -14.87 -14.43
CA LEU A 68 -7.90 -13.70 -14.63
C LEU A 68 -6.95 -13.48 -13.44
N ILE A 69 -7.44 -13.64 -12.22
CA ILE A 69 -6.61 -13.57 -10.99
C ILE A 69 -5.54 -14.67 -11.02
N GLN A 70 -5.92 -15.91 -11.36
CA GLN A 70 -4.97 -17.01 -11.42
C GLN A 70 -3.86 -16.75 -12.45
N GLN A 71 -4.24 -16.32 -13.66
CA GLN A 71 -3.28 -15.95 -14.71
C GLN A 71 -2.35 -14.83 -14.26
N ALA A 72 -2.88 -13.82 -13.54
CA ALA A 72 -2.09 -12.73 -12.99
C ALA A 72 -1.06 -13.24 -11.99
N VAL A 73 -1.48 -14.07 -11.03
CA VAL A 73 -0.61 -14.72 -10.04
C VAL A 73 0.50 -15.52 -10.72
N ASP A 74 0.17 -16.35 -11.71
CA ASP A 74 1.17 -17.19 -12.39
C ASP A 74 2.18 -16.36 -13.18
N SER A 75 1.71 -15.35 -13.91
CA SER A 75 2.59 -14.44 -14.65
C SER A 75 3.49 -13.60 -13.73
N ALA A 76 2.99 -13.18 -12.57
CA ALA A 76 3.77 -12.44 -11.58
C ALA A 76 4.90 -13.30 -11.01
N ARG A 77 4.61 -14.55 -10.65
CA ARG A 77 5.62 -15.52 -10.18
C ARG A 77 6.67 -15.79 -11.26
N ALA A 78 6.24 -15.94 -12.51
CA ALA A 78 7.15 -16.14 -13.64
C ALA A 78 8.07 -14.93 -13.83
N PHE A 79 7.52 -13.71 -13.78
CA PHE A 79 8.30 -12.46 -13.86
C PHE A 79 9.36 -12.38 -12.75
N LEU A 80 8.97 -12.57 -11.49
CA LEU A 80 9.86 -12.48 -10.35
C LEU A 80 11.00 -13.50 -10.46
N LYS A 81 10.70 -14.75 -10.83
CA LYS A 81 11.71 -15.80 -11.03
C LYS A 81 12.65 -15.50 -12.19
N ALA A 82 12.12 -15.05 -13.32
CA ALA A 82 12.92 -14.74 -14.51
C ALA A 82 13.88 -13.56 -14.29
N ASN A 83 13.57 -12.67 -13.34
CA ASN A 83 14.36 -11.48 -13.02
C ASN A 83 15.02 -11.57 -11.63
N ALA A 84 15.07 -12.77 -11.05
CA ALA A 84 15.62 -13.00 -9.72
C ALA A 84 16.99 -12.34 -9.57
N ARG A 85 17.19 -11.60 -8.47
CA ARG A 85 18.42 -10.86 -8.14
C ARG A 85 18.80 -9.71 -9.09
N CYS A 86 17.97 -9.42 -10.10
CA CYS A 86 18.20 -8.35 -11.08
C CYS A 86 17.16 -7.22 -11.01
N LEU A 87 16.25 -7.26 -10.03
CA LEU A 87 15.15 -6.30 -9.86
C LEU A 87 15.62 -4.99 -9.19
N LYS A 88 16.38 -4.19 -9.93
CA LYS A 88 16.89 -2.89 -9.46
C LYS A 88 15.79 -1.82 -9.43
N SER A 89 16.01 -0.80 -8.62
CA SER A 89 15.13 0.37 -8.56
C SER A 89 15.47 1.34 -9.70
N ILE A 90 14.48 2.09 -10.18
CA ILE A 90 14.62 3.04 -11.28
C ILE A 90 13.97 4.36 -10.88
N THR A 91 14.62 5.48 -11.20
CA THR A 91 14.04 6.80 -10.97
C THR A 91 13.12 7.24 -12.10
N ASN A 92 12.26 8.22 -11.85
CA ASN A 92 11.50 8.88 -12.91
C ASN A 92 12.37 9.63 -13.94
N THR A 93 13.67 9.76 -13.69
CA THR A 93 14.67 10.29 -14.62
C THR A 93 15.43 9.19 -15.39
N GLY A 94 15.06 7.92 -15.22
CA GLY A 94 15.66 6.79 -15.91
C GLY A 94 16.99 6.30 -15.31
N VAL A 95 17.38 6.80 -14.13
CA VAL A 95 18.60 6.37 -13.45
C VAL A 95 18.31 5.11 -12.65
N CYS A 96 19.16 4.10 -12.83
CA CYS A 96 19.08 2.87 -12.05
C CYS A 96 19.76 3.05 -10.70
N ILE A 97 19.12 2.58 -9.63
CA ILE A 97 19.57 2.67 -8.25
C ILE A 97 19.76 1.26 -7.67
N GLU A 98 20.93 1.00 -7.09
CA GLU A 98 21.24 -0.24 -6.37
C GLU A 98 21.00 -0.06 -4.87
N GLU A 99 19.81 -0.44 -4.43
CA GLU A 99 19.37 -0.29 -3.03
C GLU A 99 18.97 -1.62 -2.38
N ASN A 100 18.97 -1.63 -1.05
CA ASN A 100 18.67 -2.79 -0.21
C ASN A 100 17.21 -2.82 0.26
N PHE A 101 16.55 -1.67 0.35
CA PHE A 101 15.27 -1.52 1.04
C PHE A 101 14.12 -2.23 0.30
N ALA A 102 13.95 -2.03 -1.00
CA ALA A 102 12.95 -2.74 -1.79
C ALA A 102 13.24 -4.25 -1.82
N GLN A 103 14.51 -4.64 -1.86
CA GLN A 103 14.92 -6.05 -1.82
C GLN A 103 14.53 -6.71 -0.49
N LEU A 104 14.74 -6.02 0.63
CA LEU A 104 14.32 -6.49 1.96
C LEU A 104 12.81 -6.64 2.06
N LEU A 105 12.05 -5.65 1.56
CA LEU A 105 10.59 -5.71 1.58
C LEU A 105 10.04 -6.80 0.64
N MET A 106 10.68 -7.03 -0.50
CA MET A 106 10.35 -8.17 -1.36
C MET A 106 10.55 -9.50 -0.64
N GLN A 107 11.67 -9.67 0.08
CA GLN A 107 11.90 -10.85 0.91
C GLN A 107 10.82 -11.01 1.97
N GLU A 108 10.47 -9.93 2.66
CA GLU A 108 9.41 -9.95 3.68
C GLU A 108 8.04 -10.36 3.12
N VAL A 109 7.69 -9.90 1.92
CA VAL A 109 6.37 -10.14 1.33
C VAL A 109 6.25 -11.54 0.71
N VAL A 110 7.27 -11.98 -0.01
CA VAL A 110 7.27 -13.22 -0.81
C VAL A 110 7.86 -14.39 -0.05
N ASP A 111 8.75 -14.14 0.91
CA ASP A 111 9.50 -15.12 1.68
C ASP A 111 10.31 -16.09 0.79
N ASP A 112 11.04 -15.54 -0.18
CA ASP A 112 11.86 -16.32 -1.12
C ASP A 112 13.20 -15.61 -1.41
N MET A 113 14.24 -16.07 -0.70
CA MET A 113 15.59 -15.52 -0.78
C MET A 113 16.25 -15.70 -2.15
N SER A 114 15.73 -16.59 -3.00
CA SER A 114 16.27 -16.77 -4.35
C SER A 114 15.97 -15.58 -5.26
N LEU A 115 14.92 -14.80 -4.95
CA LEU A 115 14.46 -13.69 -5.78
C LEU A 115 15.22 -12.38 -5.54
N VAL A 116 15.82 -12.21 -4.36
CA VAL A 116 16.36 -10.93 -3.91
C VAL A 116 17.88 -10.91 -3.93
N ASP A 117 18.44 -9.75 -4.26
CA ASP A 117 19.88 -9.50 -4.10
C ASP A 117 20.10 -8.64 -2.86
N VAL A 118 20.05 -9.25 -1.68
CA VAL A 118 20.36 -8.57 -0.42
C VAL A 118 21.32 -9.43 0.40
N LYS A 119 22.25 -8.77 1.08
CA LYS A 119 23.21 -9.40 1.98
C LYS A 119 22.83 -9.10 3.42
N ARG A 120 22.98 -10.09 4.29
CA ARG A 120 22.87 -9.89 5.73
C ARG A 120 23.99 -8.95 6.18
N SER A 121 23.62 -7.86 6.84
CA SER A 121 24.57 -6.99 7.53
C SER A 121 24.81 -7.51 8.95
N PRO A 122 26.05 -7.48 9.46
CA PRO A 122 26.33 -7.85 10.84
C PRO A 122 25.74 -6.87 11.85
N ARG A 123 25.41 -5.63 11.43
CA ARG A 123 24.87 -4.61 12.35
C ARG A 123 23.83 -3.69 11.71
N LEU A 124 24.28 -2.64 11.03
CA LEU A 124 23.42 -1.59 10.47
C LEU A 124 23.21 -1.81 8.98
N TYR A 125 22.04 -1.42 8.47
CA TYR A 125 21.76 -1.44 7.04
C TYR A 125 21.71 -0.02 6.48
N ASN A 126 22.14 0.09 5.23
CA ASN A 126 22.07 1.31 4.44
C ASN A 126 21.04 1.11 3.33
N PHE A 127 20.26 2.14 3.02
CA PHE A 127 19.41 2.15 1.85
C PHE A 127 20.18 1.74 0.58
N PHE A 128 21.36 2.31 0.32
CA PHE A 128 22.16 2.01 -0.87
C PHE A 128 23.17 0.87 -0.66
N LYS A 129 23.50 0.15 -1.74
CA LYS A 129 24.50 -0.93 -1.72
C LYS A 129 25.94 -0.45 -1.84
N LYS A 130 26.20 0.61 -2.61
CA LYS A 130 27.56 1.01 -3.04
C LYS A 130 27.92 2.47 -2.76
N GLY A 131 27.11 3.18 -1.95
CA GLY A 131 27.24 4.61 -1.69
C GLY A 131 26.01 5.39 -2.17
N GLY A 132 25.94 6.68 -1.84
CA GLY A 132 24.77 7.48 -2.19
C GLY A 132 24.67 7.73 -3.69
N GLU A 133 23.53 7.38 -4.29
CA GLU A 133 23.22 7.63 -5.70
C GLU A 133 22.28 8.83 -5.81
N LEU A 134 22.55 9.78 -6.71
CA LEU A 134 21.78 11.05 -6.84
C LEU A 134 21.66 11.85 -5.52
N THR A 135 22.62 11.65 -4.62
CA THR A 135 22.72 12.28 -3.31
C THR A 135 24.19 12.43 -2.92
N THR A 136 24.48 12.69 -1.65
CA THR A 136 25.85 12.73 -1.13
C THR A 136 26.56 11.38 -1.30
N ALA A 137 27.80 11.39 -1.81
CA ALA A 137 28.57 10.18 -2.07
C ALA A 137 28.70 9.26 -0.83
N ILE A 138 28.99 9.86 0.34
CA ILE A 138 28.93 9.17 1.63
C ILE A 138 27.49 9.30 2.16
N PHE A 139 26.77 8.18 2.14
CA PHE A 139 25.40 8.09 2.64
C PHE A 139 25.38 7.24 3.90
N PRO A 140 24.84 7.72 5.04
CA PRO A 140 24.85 6.98 6.29
C PRO A 140 23.88 5.80 6.25
N CYS A 141 24.09 4.83 7.14
CA CYS A 141 23.05 3.87 7.46
C CYS A 141 21.82 4.59 8.04
N ASP A 142 20.66 4.01 7.86
CA ASP A 142 19.40 4.58 8.28
C ASP A 142 18.62 3.61 9.17
N LEU A 143 17.81 4.18 10.05
CA LEU A 143 17.00 3.43 11.00
C LEU A 143 15.93 2.60 10.27
N ASP A 144 15.46 3.08 9.13
CA ASP A 144 14.39 2.45 8.34
C ASP A 144 14.83 1.09 7.78
N THR A 145 15.88 1.10 6.96
CA THR A 145 16.47 -0.10 6.35
C THR A 145 17.03 -1.02 7.42
N THR A 146 17.59 -0.48 8.50
CA THR A 146 18.07 -1.30 9.62
C THR A 146 16.93 -2.02 10.31
N SER A 147 15.81 -1.36 10.57
CA SER A 147 14.63 -1.97 11.16
C SER A 147 14.05 -3.08 10.28
N VAL A 148 13.87 -2.84 8.98
CA VAL A 148 13.39 -3.88 8.06
C VAL A 148 14.40 -5.03 7.95
N GLY A 149 15.70 -4.73 7.83
CA GLY A 149 16.75 -5.74 7.74
C GLY A 149 16.80 -6.67 8.95
N LEU A 150 16.63 -6.13 10.16
CA LEU A 150 16.56 -6.91 11.39
C LEU A 150 15.24 -7.69 11.51
N ARG A 151 14.11 -7.18 11.00
CA ARG A 151 12.84 -7.92 10.99
C ARG A 151 12.89 -9.12 10.04
N VAL A 152 13.54 -8.97 8.89
CA VAL A 152 13.70 -9.99 7.84
C VAL A 152 14.75 -11.05 8.22
N PHE A 153 15.96 -10.63 8.60
CA PHE A 153 17.07 -11.57 8.82
C PHE A 153 17.32 -11.94 10.28
N GLY A 154 16.67 -11.23 11.21
CA GLY A 154 17.01 -11.31 12.61
C GLY A 154 18.39 -10.70 12.92
N PRO A 155 18.63 -10.35 14.20
CA PRO A 155 19.94 -9.94 14.64
C PRO A 155 20.93 -11.11 14.59
N GLN A 156 22.22 -10.81 14.54
CA GLN A 156 23.27 -11.81 14.67
C GLN A 156 23.20 -12.52 16.03
N ASP A 157 22.98 -11.73 17.09
CA ASP A 157 22.85 -12.15 18.47
C ASP A 157 22.13 -11.06 19.28
N SER A 158 21.68 -11.40 20.50
CA SER A 158 20.92 -10.48 21.36
C SER A 158 21.71 -9.24 21.79
N GLN A 159 23.03 -9.35 21.98
CA GLN A 159 23.88 -8.23 22.39
C GLN A 159 24.00 -7.21 21.26
N THR A 160 24.18 -7.69 20.03
CA THR A 160 24.18 -6.85 18.83
C THR A 160 22.84 -6.15 18.63
N LEU A 161 21.72 -6.87 18.81
CA LEU A 161 20.38 -6.27 18.76
C LEU A 161 20.23 -5.13 19.78
N GLU A 162 20.57 -5.41 21.04
CA GLU A 162 20.47 -4.44 22.13
C GLU A 162 21.31 -3.19 21.86
N ALA A 163 22.55 -3.37 21.39
CA ALA A 163 23.43 -2.28 21.00
C ALA A 163 22.86 -1.43 19.87
N ILE A 164 22.25 -2.04 18.84
CA ILE A 164 21.61 -1.30 17.74
C ILE A 164 20.41 -0.51 18.26
N MET A 165 19.53 -1.13 19.04
CA MET A 165 18.33 -0.47 19.57
C MET A 165 18.70 0.69 20.52
N ASN A 166 19.70 0.51 21.38
CA ASN A 166 20.23 1.59 22.21
C ASN A 166 20.80 2.73 21.35
N GLN A 167 21.52 2.42 20.28
CA GLN A 167 22.01 3.43 19.34
C GLN A 167 20.86 4.16 18.62
N MET A 168 19.76 3.48 18.27
CA MET A 168 18.57 4.14 17.70
C MET A 168 17.97 5.16 18.66
N LEU A 169 17.96 4.86 19.97
CA LEU A 169 17.48 5.79 21.01
C LEU A 169 18.36 7.04 21.17
N GLU A 170 19.63 6.97 20.81
CA GLU A 170 20.53 8.14 20.77
C GLU A 170 20.25 9.06 19.56
N HIS A 171 19.46 8.60 18.59
CA HIS A 171 19.07 9.32 17.38
C HIS A 171 17.61 9.76 17.44
N ARG A 172 17.19 10.31 18.58
CA ARG A 172 15.92 11.02 18.75
C ARG A 172 16.15 12.53 18.70
N ASP A 173 15.16 13.28 18.24
CA ASP A 173 15.14 14.72 18.39
C ASP A 173 14.77 15.15 19.82
N GLU A 174 14.69 16.47 20.04
CA GLU A 174 14.30 17.09 21.31
C GLU A 174 12.89 16.69 21.79
N ASN A 175 12.03 16.22 20.89
CA ASN A 175 10.67 15.76 21.21
C ASN A 175 10.62 14.24 21.44
N GLY A 176 11.77 13.55 21.45
CA GLY A 176 11.84 12.09 21.59
C GLY A 176 11.45 11.33 20.33
N ILE A 177 11.37 11.98 19.17
CA ILE A 177 10.99 11.35 17.91
C ILE A 177 12.24 10.84 17.19
N VAL A 178 12.25 9.55 16.83
CA VAL A 178 13.37 8.94 16.11
C VAL A 178 13.62 9.61 14.76
N GLN A 179 14.91 9.81 14.47
CA GLN A 179 15.39 10.40 13.23
C GLN A 179 15.70 9.32 12.20
N VAL A 180 15.78 9.70 10.93
CA VAL A 180 15.94 8.74 9.82
C VAL A 180 17.33 8.11 9.80
N TYR A 181 18.38 8.88 10.08
CA TYR A 181 19.77 8.46 9.85
C TYR A 181 20.52 8.21 11.16
N PHE A 182 21.46 7.26 11.13
CA PHE A 182 22.53 7.14 12.13
C PHE A 182 23.60 8.23 11.95
N ASP A 183 23.15 9.48 11.80
CA ASP A 183 23.97 10.66 11.55
C ASP A 183 23.28 11.90 12.14
N LYS A 184 23.82 12.41 13.26
CA LYS A 184 23.27 13.58 13.97
C LYS A 184 23.34 14.88 13.19
N SER A 185 24.15 14.96 12.11
CA SER A 185 24.18 16.11 11.21
C SER A 185 23.00 16.14 10.23
N ARG A 186 22.27 15.02 10.09
CA ARG A 186 21.14 14.84 9.17
C ARG A 186 19.83 14.62 9.90
N GLN A 187 19.44 15.60 10.71
CA GLN A 187 18.17 15.54 11.46
C GLN A 187 16.99 15.59 10.49
N ARG A 188 16.34 14.45 10.31
CA ARG A 188 15.18 14.26 9.43
C ARG A 188 14.23 13.29 10.12
N THR A 189 12.96 13.67 10.17
CA THR A 189 11.88 12.81 10.64
C THR A 189 11.02 12.37 9.45
N ASP A 190 10.57 11.12 9.46
CA ASP A 190 9.53 10.61 8.57
C ASP A 190 8.66 9.60 9.32
N PRO A 191 7.33 9.70 9.23
CA PRO A 191 6.44 8.86 10.02
C PRO A 191 6.41 7.38 9.56
N VAL A 192 6.79 7.05 8.33
CA VAL A 192 6.97 5.64 7.91
C VAL A 192 8.22 5.05 8.58
N VAL A 193 9.32 5.81 8.64
CA VAL A 193 10.52 5.39 9.37
C VAL A 193 10.18 5.16 10.85
N CYS A 194 9.39 6.05 11.45
CA CYS A 194 8.90 5.87 12.82
C CYS A 194 8.13 4.55 12.97
N LEU A 195 7.26 4.20 12.02
CA LEU A 195 6.51 2.93 12.05
C LEU A 195 7.43 1.71 11.96
N ASN A 196 8.44 1.71 11.09
CA ASN A 196 9.38 0.60 10.98
C ASN A 196 10.24 0.44 12.25
N VAL A 197 10.68 1.55 12.86
CA VAL A 197 11.39 1.52 14.14
C VAL A 197 10.48 1.04 15.27
N LEU A 198 9.25 1.53 15.37
CA LEU A 198 8.27 1.06 16.35
C LEU A 198 8.00 -0.44 16.18
N THR A 199 7.85 -0.92 14.94
CA THR A 199 7.65 -2.34 14.64
C THR A 199 8.79 -3.18 15.18
N LEU A 200 10.03 -2.77 14.95
CA LEU A 200 11.21 -3.43 15.51
C LEU A 200 11.18 -3.44 17.06
N PHE A 201 10.94 -2.28 17.68
CA PHE A 201 10.98 -2.15 19.13
C PHE A 201 9.90 -2.98 19.83
N TYR A 202 8.68 -2.97 19.29
CA TYR A 202 7.61 -3.80 19.81
C TYR A 202 7.87 -5.29 19.61
N LYS A 203 8.36 -5.71 18.43
CA LYS A 203 8.73 -7.10 18.14
C LYS A 203 9.74 -7.67 19.14
N TYR A 204 10.64 -6.84 19.66
CA TYR A 204 11.66 -7.24 20.63
C TYR A 204 11.36 -6.77 22.07
N GLY A 205 10.10 -6.46 22.38
CA GLY A 205 9.66 -6.22 23.76
C GLY A 205 10.11 -4.89 24.38
N ARG A 206 10.55 -3.92 23.56
CA ARG A 206 11.03 -2.60 23.99
C ARG A 206 10.16 -1.44 23.50
N GLY A 207 8.91 -1.71 23.13
CA GLY A 207 7.98 -0.69 22.62
C GLY A 207 7.80 0.53 23.54
N SER A 208 7.96 0.36 24.85
CA SER A 208 7.88 1.43 25.85
C SER A 208 8.96 2.50 25.71
N ASP A 209 10.11 2.18 25.10
CA ASP A 209 11.24 3.11 24.98
C ASP A 209 10.99 4.22 23.94
N LEU A 210 9.90 4.10 23.18
CA LEU A 210 9.54 4.95 22.04
C LEU A 210 8.12 5.54 22.17
N ASN A 211 7.67 5.84 23.38
CA ASN A 211 6.31 6.36 23.59
C ASN A 211 6.04 7.65 22.80
N GLU A 212 6.98 8.60 22.75
CA GLU A 212 6.84 9.86 22.02
C GLU A 212 6.73 9.61 20.51
N THR A 213 7.57 8.72 19.98
CA THR A 213 7.52 8.29 18.58
C THR A 213 6.19 7.60 18.26
N LEU A 214 5.67 6.77 19.17
CA LEU A 214 4.36 6.13 19.04
C LEU A 214 3.22 7.15 18.99
N GLN A 215 3.23 8.15 19.89
CA GLN A 215 2.22 9.22 19.89
C GLN A 215 2.29 10.07 18.61
N TYR A 216 3.51 10.37 18.14
CA TYR A 216 3.72 11.07 16.87
C TYR A 216 3.12 10.30 15.69
N ALA A 217 3.49 9.03 15.52
CA ALA A 217 2.99 8.20 14.41
C ALA A 217 1.46 8.01 14.49
N TYR A 218 0.90 7.81 15.69
CA TYR A 218 -0.55 7.74 15.88
C TYR A 218 -1.23 9.08 15.56
N GLY A 219 -0.61 10.20 15.92
CA GLY A 219 -1.07 11.54 15.58
C GLY A 219 -1.13 11.77 14.07
N VAL A 220 -0.12 11.32 13.32
CA VAL A 220 -0.11 11.36 11.85
C VAL A 220 -1.29 10.56 11.27
N LEU A 221 -1.52 9.34 11.76
CA LEU A 221 -2.67 8.52 11.34
C LEU A 221 -4.01 9.22 11.66
N ARG A 222 -4.17 9.70 12.90
CA ARG A 222 -5.41 10.33 13.39
C ARG A 222 -5.75 11.60 12.63
N ASN A 223 -4.74 12.42 12.33
CA ASN A 223 -4.91 13.73 11.72
C ASN A 223 -4.76 13.70 10.19
N ARG A 224 -4.65 12.52 9.58
CA ARG A 224 -4.47 12.35 8.12
C ARG A 224 -3.22 13.05 7.58
N GLY A 225 -2.17 13.15 8.39
CA GLY A 225 -0.92 13.83 8.02
C GLY A 225 -0.14 13.15 6.88
N TYR A 226 -0.56 11.96 6.47
CA TYR A 226 0.04 11.13 5.43
C TYR A 226 -0.67 11.22 4.06
N THR A 227 -1.76 12.00 3.94
CA THR A 227 -2.65 11.97 2.76
C THR A 227 -1.96 12.25 1.43
N TYR A 228 -0.88 13.05 1.44
CA TYR A 228 -0.10 13.40 0.24
C TYR A 228 1.26 12.69 0.21
N GLY A 229 1.34 11.51 0.84
CA GLY A 229 2.59 10.84 1.15
C GLY A 229 3.31 11.51 2.33
N THR A 230 4.56 11.11 2.52
CA THR A 230 5.44 11.60 3.59
C THR A 230 6.68 12.24 2.97
N ARG A 231 7.75 12.42 3.76
CA ARG A 231 8.98 13.03 3.27
C ARG A 231 9.64 12.16 2.21
N TYR A 232 9.74 10.85 2.48
CA TYR A 232 10.41 9.90 1.59
C TYR A 232 9.46 8.94 0.89
N TYR A 233 8.20 8.84 1.32
CA TYR A 233 7.23 7.91 0.72
C TYR A 233 6.18 8.66 -0.07
N GLN A 234 5.87 8.15 -1.26
CA GLN A 234 5.13 8.93 -2.24
C GLN A 234 3.63 9.01 -1.97
N THR A 235 3.02 7.92 -1.49
CA THR A 235 1.56 7.79 -1.42
C THR A 235 1.05 7.54 -0.01
N ALA A 236 -0.24 7.85 0.20
CA ALA A 236 -0.91 7.60 1.46
C ALA A 236 -1.03 6.10 1.76
N GLU A 237 -1.22 5.27 0.72
CA GLU A 237 -1.29 3.82 0.83
C GLU A 237 -0.03 3.23 1.45
N VAL A 238 1.14 3.76 1.09
CA VAL A 238 2.41 3.30 1.65
C VAL A 238 2.49 3.54 3.16
N PHE A 239 2.05 4.71 3.63
CA PHE A 239 1.99 4.96 5.08
C PHE A 239 1.04 3.98 5.77
N LEU A 240 -0.16 3.77 5.21
CA LEU A 240 -1.12 2.81 5.77
C LEU A 240 -0.58 1.37 5.75
N TYR A 241 0.20 1.01 4.73
CA TYR A 241 0.82 -0.30 4.62
C TYR A 241 1.73 -0.58 5.81
N PHE A 242 2.66 0.33 6.10
CA PHE A 242 3.54 0.18 7.26
C PHE A 242 2.80 0.32 8.59
N ALA A 243 1.71 1.09 8.66
CA ALA A 243 0.90 1.19 9.86
C ALA A 243 0.16 -0.14 10.16
N VAL A 244 -0.31 -0.84 9.13
CA VAL A 244 -0.90 -2.18 9.27
C VAL A 244 0.16 -3.20 9.69
N ILE A 245 1.34 -3.21 9.05
CA ILE A 245 2.45 -4.09 9.46
C ILE A 245 2.78 -3.86 10.94
N PHE A 246 2.90 -2.61 11.37
CA PHE A 246 3.14 -2.28 12.77
C PHE A 246 2.08 -2.90 13.69
N THR A 247 0.80 -2.77 13.37
CA THR A 247 -0.26 -3.37 14.21
C THR A 247 -0.20 -4.89 14.27
N GLU A 248 0.12 -5.55 13.15
CA GLU A 248 0.22 -7.01 13.07
C GLU A 248 1.46 -7.54 13.82
N GLU A 249 2.60 -6.90 13.62
CA GLU A 249 3.89 -7.38 14.15
C GLU A 249 4.23 -6.87 15.55
N SER A 250 3.51 -5.86 16.06
CA SER A 250 3.80 -5.31 17.40
C SER A 250 3.60 -6.32 18.54
N GLY A 251 2.85 -7.40 18.31
CA GLY A 251 2.46 -8.34 19.37
C GLY A 251 1.52 -7.75 20.45
N SER A 252 1.24 -6.46 20.42
CA SER A 252 0.50 -5.75 21.47
C SER A 252 -1.00 -5.68 21.16
N GLU A 253 -1.81 -6.26 22.05
CA GLU A 253 -3.27 -6.19 21.95
C GLU A 253 -3.80 -4.75 22.06
N ASP A 254 -3.17 -3.92 22.89
CA ASP A 254 -3.57 -2.52 23.05
C ASP A 254 -3.31 -1.71 21.79
N ILE A 255 -2.18 -1.97 21.11
CA ILE A 255 -1.90 -1.37 19.81
C ILE A 255 -2.97 -1.79 18.79
N ARG A 256 -3.25 -3.10 18.68
CA ARG A 256 -4.30 -3.59 17.76
C ARG A 256 -5.66 -2.96 18.04
N LYS A 257 -6.13 -2.99 19.28
CA LYS A 257 -7.43 -2.42 19.69
C LYS A 257 -7.53 -0.93 19.38
N LYS A 258 -6.44 -0.17 19.57
CA LYS A 258 -6.42 1.28 19.36
C LYS A 258 -6.29 1.67 17.89
N TRP A 259 -5.41 1.00 17.14
CA TRP A 259 -5.04 1.41 15.78
C TRP A 259 -5.93 0.80 14.69
N THR A 260 -6.29 -0.47 14.80
CA THR A 260 -7.03 -1.20 13.74
C THR A 260 -8.36 -0.54 13.37
N PRO A 261 -9.22 -0.09 14.31
CA PRO A 261 -10.46 0.61 13.95
C PRO A 261 -10.20 1.90 13.17
N LEU A 262 -9.17 2.64 13.55
CA LEU A 262 -8.80 3.88 12.86
C LEU A 262 -8.23 3.60 11.46
N LEU A 263 -7.37 2.59 11.32
CA LEU A 263 -6.83 2.15 10.03
C LEU A 263 -7.92 1.74 9.04
N ARG A 264 -8.95 1.00 9.52
CA ARG A 264 -10.12 0.66 8.70
C ARG A 264 -10.82 1.90 8.16
N VAL A 265 -11.08 2.88 9.03
CA VAL A 265 -11.69 4.16 8.62
C VAL A 265 -10.81 4.88 7.60
N ARG A 266 -9.49 4.94 7.83
CA ARG A 266 -8.55 5.60 6.92
C ARG A 266 -8.50 4.94 5.54
N LEU A 267 -8.48 3.61 5.48
CA LEU A 267 -8.47 2.88 4.22
C LEU A 267 -9.79 3.08 3.46
N MET A 268 -10.93 3.01 4.15
CA MET A 268 -12.23 3.27 3.54
C MET A 268 -12.33 4.69 2.97
N GLU A 269 -11.79 5.70 3.67
CA GLU A 269 -11.72 7.07 3.14
C GLU A 269 -10.94 7.13 1.83
N LEU A 270 -9.78 6.46 1.72
CA LEU A 270 -8.99 6.44 0.48
C LEU A 270 -9.75 5.77 -0.67
N ILE A 271 -10.40 4.64 -0.41
CA ILE A 271 -11.19 3.91 -1.42
C ILE A 271 -12.38 4.77 -1.89
N LEU A 272 -13.12 5.39 -0.97
CA LEU A 272 -14.37 6.12 -1.28
C LEU A 272 -14.15 7.52 -1.86
N THR A 273 -13.11 8.24 -1.44
CA THR A 273 -12.87 9.63 -1.88
C THR A 273 -12.31 9.71 -3.30
N GLY A 274 -12.12 8.57 -3.97
CA GLY A 274 -11.64 8.56 -5.34
C GLY A 274 -10.20 9.05 -5.45
N SER A 275 -9.40 8.93 -4.38
CA SER A 275 -7.93 8.89 -4.47
C SER A 275 -7.53 7.58 -5.14
N LYS A 276 -8.08 7.33 -6.33
CA LYS A 276 -7.71 6.27 -7.24
C LYS A 276 -6.35 6.65 -7.75
N SER A 277 -5.33 6.35 -6.93
CA SER A 277 -3.99 6.33 -7.48
C SER A 277 -4.04 5.36 -8.66
N VAL A 278 -3.74 5.90 -9.84
CA VAL A 278 -3.67 5.18 -11.11
C VAL A 278 -2.39 4.34 -11.20
N ASP A 279 -1.62 4.26 -10.13
CA ASP A 279 -0.43 3.44 -10.07
C ASP A 279 -0.74 2.04 -9.48
N PRO A 280 -0.03 1.01 -9.96
CA PRO A 280 -0.30 -0.35 -9.55
C PRO A 280 0.17 -0.69 -8.13
N LEU A 281 1.14 0.04 -7.56
CA LEU A 281 1.60 -0.21 -6.19
C LEU A 281 0.52 0.20 -5.20
N SER A 282 0.01 1.43 -5.27
CA SER A 282 -1.07 1.89 -4.40
C SER A 282 -2.32 1.03 -4.55
N THR A 283 -2.68 0.65 -5.79
CA THR A 283 -3.83 -0.24 -6.03
C THR A 283 -3.64 -1.62 -5.39
N ALA A 284 -2.47 -2.23 -5.55
CA ALA A 284 -2.16 -3.51 -4.91
C ALA A 284 -2.14 -3.42 -3.38
N ILE A 285 -1.63 -2.32 -2.82
CA ILE A 285 -1.67 -2.07 -1.38
C ILE A 285 -3.12 -1.97 -0.89
N ARG A 286 -4.01 -1.22 -1.56
CA ARG A 286 -5.42 -1.11 -1.14
C ARG A 286 -6.13 -2.46 -1.09
N ILE A 287 -5.93 -3.31 -2.08
CA ILE A 287 -6.46 -4.68 -2.09
C ILE A 287 -5.89 -5.48 -0.92
N LEU A 288 -4.56 -5.49 -0.77
CA LEU A 288 -3.89 -6.25 0.29
C LEU A 288 -4.34 -5.81 1.69
N LEU A 289 -4.42 -4.50 1.93
CA LEU A 289 -4.85 -3.96 3.22
C LEU A 289 -6.33 -4.17 3.47
N SER A 290 -7.18 -4.12 2.44
CA SER A 290 -8.61 -4.43 2.60
C SER A 290 -8.77 -5.86 3.13
N THR A 291 -8.05 -6.81 2.53
CA THR A 291 -8.01 -8.19 2.99
C THR A 291 -7.47 -8.31 4.42
N LYS A 292 -6.31 -7.72 4.73
CA LYS A 292 -5.69 -7.79 6.07
C LYS A 292 -6.56 -7.17 7.16
N LEU A 293 -7.29 -6.12 6.83
CA LEU A 293 -8.17 -5.43 7.75
C LEU A 293 -9.60 -5.98 7.74
N GLU A 294 -9.88 -7.11 7.08
CA GLU A 294 -11.22 -7.70 7.01
C GLU A 294 -12.28 -6.73 6.47
N LEU A 295 -11.91 -6.01 5.42
CA LEU A 295 -12.77 -5.15 4.62
C LEU A 295 -13.02 -5.82 3.26
N ALA A 296 -14.16 -5.52 2.66
CA ALA A 296 -14.36 -5.90 1.27
C ALA A 296 -13.40 -5.10 0.39
N SER A 297 -12.58 -5.80 -0.40
CA SER A 297 -11.82 -5.22 -1.48
C SER A 297 -12.77 -4.62 -2.52
N ASP A 298 -12.46 -3.41 -2.98
CA ASP A 298 -13.19 -2.75 -4.06
C ASP A 298 -13.00 -3.54 -5.36
N PRO A 299 -14.08 -4.04 -6.00
CA PRO A 299 -13.99 -4.71 -7.30
C PRO A 299 -13.26 -3.87 -8.35
N VAL A 300 -13.39 -2.54 -8.30
CA VAL A 300 -12.72 -1.63 -9.23
C VAL A 300 -11.20 -1.71 -9.09
N ASP A 301 -10.68 -1.70 -7.85
CA ASP A 301 -9.25 -1.85 -7.60
C ASP A 301 -8.73 -3.18 -8.16
N VAL A 302 -9.48 -4.27 -8.00
CA VAL A 302 -9.11 -5.59 -8.53
C VAL A 302 -9.04 -5.57 -10.06
N TYR A 303 -10.07 -5.04 -10.72
CA TYR A 303 -10.08 -4.92 -12.19
C TYR A 303 -8.97 -4.01 -12.71
N ASP A 304 -8.74 -2.86 -12.06
CA ASP A 304 -7.70 -1.91 -12.42
C ASP A 304 -6.32 -2.53 -12.26
N LEU A 305 -6.05 -3.24 -11.16
CA LEU A 305 -4.79 -3.94 -10.97
C LEU A 305 -4.57 -4.99 -12.07
N LEU A 306 -5.59 -5.82 -12.38
CA LEU A 306 -5.48 -6.82 -13.46
C LEU A 306 -5.20 -6.17 -14.82
N ARG A 307 -5.78 -5.01 -15.09
CA ARG A 307 -5.57 -4.24 -16.33
C ARG A 307 -4.20 -3.58 -16.41
N MET A 308 -3.64 -3.12 -15.29
CA MET A 308 -2.31 -2.49 -15.22
C MET A 308 -1.16 -3.48 -15.41
N ARG A 309 -1.43 -4.79 -15.41
CA ARG A 309 -0.43 -5.83 -15.58
C ARG A 309 0.24 -5.74 -16.97
N ASN A 310 1.57 -5.71 -16.97
CA ASN A 310 2.36 -5.74 -18.21
C ASN A 310 2.34 -7.12 -18.86
N LYS A 311 2.64 -7.17 -20.17
CA LYS A 311 2.71 -8.43 -20.94
C LYS A 311 3.69 -9.45 -20.35
N ASN A 312 4.76 -8.98 -19.71
CA ASN A 312 5.76 -9.85 -19.07
C ASN A 312 5.35 -10.32 -17.67
N GLY A 313 4.16 -9.98 -17.18
CA GLY A 313 3.65 -10.36 -15.86
C GLY A 313 3.98 -9.41 -14.72
N SER A 314 4.74 -8.34 -14.98
CA SER A 314 5.09 -7.33 -13.98
C SER A 314 4.04 -6.25 -13.81
N TRP A 315 4.18 -5.48 -12.73
CA TRP A 315 3.57 -4.16 -12.58
C TRP A 315 4.67 -3.10 -12.40
N THR A 316 4.62 -2.06 -13.22
CA THR A 316 5.56 -0.92 -13.25
C THR A 316 4.79 0.39 -13.17
N GLY A 317 5.46 1.50 -12.85
CA GLY A 317 4.85 2.81 -12.63
C GLY A 317 4.43 3.06 -11.18
N GLY A 318 4.73 2.13 -10.28
CA GLY A 318 4.41 2.23 -8.85
C GLY A 318 5.48 3.01 -8.09
N TRP A 319 5.37 4.34 -8.08
CA TRP A 319 6.31 5.22 -7.38
C TRP A 319 6.21 4.99 -5.86
N PHE A 320 7.24 4.39 -5.29
CA PHE A 320 7.25 3.99 -3.89
C PHE A 320 7.88 5.07 -3.02
N TYR A 321 9.11 5.45 -3.34
CA TYR A 321 9.87 6.45 -2.60
C TYR A 321 10.08 7.71 -3.43
N LYS A 322 10.52 8.77 -2.75
CA LYS A 322 11.08 9.97 -3.35
C LYS A 322 12.29 10.46 -2.56
N TYR A 323 13.25 11.08 -3.25
CA TYR A 323 14.31 11.83 -2.58
C TYR A 323 13.71 13.04 -1.86
N GLY A 324 13.89 13.11 -0.54
CA GLY A 324 13.29 14.16 0.29
C GLY A 324 13.83 15.58 0.06
N SER A 325 14.82 15.78 -0.81
CA SER A 325 15.35 17.09 -1.22
C SER A 325 14.94 17.49 -2.64
N SER A 326 15.00 16.57 -3.60
CA SER A 326 14.74 16.85 -5.02
C SER A 326 13.34 16.42 -5.48
N GLY A 327 12.65 15.56 -4.73
CA GLY A 327 11.37 14.98 -5.14
C GLY A 327 11.49 13.94 -6.28
N ILE A 328 12.71 13.55 -6.68
CA ILE A 328 12.93 12.48 -7.67
C ILE A 328 12.26 11.21 -7.16
N LEU A 329 11.37 10.64 -7.97
CA LEU A 329 10.60 9.45 -7.62
C LEU A 329 11.42 8.20 -7.92
N ILE A 330 11.22 7.16 -7.12
CA ILE A 330 11.90 5.87 -7.25
C ILE A 330 10.84 4.78 -7.23
N GLU A 331 10.89 3.91 -8.23
CA GLU A 331 10.09 2.69 -8.29
C GLU A 331 10.97 1.45 -8.22
N ASN A 332 10.36 0.33 -7.83
CA ASN A 332 10.95 -1.00 -7.96
C ASN A 332 9.88 -1.95 -8.50
N ALA A 333 10.01 -2.34 -9.77
CA ALA A 333 9.07 -3.23 -10.44
C ALA A 333 8.94 -4.60 -9.73
N GLY A 334 10.04 -5.07 -9.13
CA GLY A 334 10.05 -6.29 -8.33
C GLY A 334 9.16 -6.18 -7.09
N PHE A 335 9.31 -5.09 -6.33
CA PHE A 335 8.51 -4.84 -5.15
C PHE A 335 7.03 -4.63 -5.48
N THR A 336 6.72 -3.81 -6.49
CA THR A 336 5.33 -3.62 -6.94
C THR A 336 4.70 -4.94 -7.37
N THR A 337 5.43 -5.77 -8.11
CA THR A 337 4.95 -7.09 -8.54
C THR A 337 4.80 -8.05 -7.36
N ALA A 338 5.69 -8.00 -6.36
CA ALA A 338 5.59 -8.80 -5.14
C ALA A 338 4.33 -8.45 -4.32
N ILE A 339 4.03 -7.16 -4.17
CA ILE A 339 2.81 -6.70 -3.48
C ILE A 339 1.56 -7.11 -4.27
N ALA A 340 1.53 -6.92 -5.59
CA ALA A 340 0.42 -7.37 -6.44
C ALA A 340 0.19 -8.88 -6.35
N LEU A 341 1.26 -9.68 -6.40
CA LEU A 341 1.21 -11.12 -6.21
C LEU A 341 0.61 -11.48 -4.84
N LYS A 342 1.07 -10.83 -3.77
CA LYS A 342 0.56 -11.07 -2.41
C LYS A 342 -0.92 -10.69 -2.31
N ALA A 343 -1.31 -9.50 -2.79
CA ALA A 343 -2.67 -9.01 -2.77
C ALA A 343 -3.64 -9.98 -3.46
N LEU A 344 -3.33 -10.38 -4.70
CA LEU A 344 -4.16 -11.29 -5.49
C LEU A 344 -4.20 -12.70 -4.92
N THR A 345 -3.07 -13.21 -4.40
CA THR A 345 -3.03 -14.53 -3.75
C THR A 345 -3.87 -14.54 -2.49
N THR A 346 -3.75 -13.51 -1.63
CA THR A 346 -4.52 -13.46 -0.39
C THR A 346 -6.02 -13.26 -0.68
N LEU A 347 -6.37 -12.40 -1.65
CA LEU A 347 -7.75 -12.25 -2.10
C LEU A 347 -8.35 -13.58 -2.58
N LYS A 348 -7.62 -14.31 -3.43
CA LYS A 348 -8.05 -15.63 -3.92
C LYS A 348 -8.26 -16.64 -2.80
N ASN A 349 -7.45 -16.60 -1.74
CA ASN A 349 -7.58 -17.55 -0.62
C ASN A 349 -8.78 -17.23 0.29
N MET A 350 -9.40 -16.06 0.18
CA MET A 350 -10.60 -15.68 0.94
C MET A 350 -11.91 -15.97 0.18
N THR A 351 -11.84 -16.12 -1.13
CA THR A 351 -12.98 -16.42 -2.02
C THR A 351 -13.17 -17.91 -2.21
#